data_AF-A0A9W5LI01-F1
#
_entry.id   AF-A0A9W5LI01-F1
#
_cell.length_a   1.000
_cell.length_b   1.000
_cell.length_c   1.000
_cell.angle_alpha   90.00
_cell.angle_beta   90.00
_cell.angle_gamma   90.00
#
_symmetry.space_group_name_H-M   'P 1'
#
loop_
_entity.id
_entity.type
_entity.pdbx_description
1 polymer ?
#
loop_
_entity_poly.entity_id
_entity_poly.type
_entity_poly.pdbx_seq_one_letter_code
_entity_poly.pdbx_strand_id
1 'polypeptide(L)'
;MESTLIVGADEFFGLSLCERMMDEGIHVDVILAETEDEMRQMYLEERLMWLGRNGLFRQLERIGDQKYDTICIQFDGLPLDQYDSPYVLVYEQDRTEWGKMKKSGSEKAVILPKMYGPWKEETEEDGFYTDDVADELLRFLLEPSRDKSNNQIFNLQVTQKTSKEEAKTKIVEWKRQFSSIFDKY
;
A
#
# COMPACT_ATOMS: atom_id res chain seq x y z
N MET A 1 14.16 -15.82 -0.64
CA MET A 1 12.70 -15.66 -0.70
C MET A 1 12.46 -14.24 -0.27
N GLU A 2 11.91 -13.41 -1.14
CA GLU A 2 11.82 -11.97 -0.91
C GLU A 2 10.74 -11.67 0.13
N SER A 3 11.06 -10.76 1.03
CA SER A 3 10.25 -10.40 2.19
C SER A 3 10.09 -8.89 2.28
N THR A 4 8.85 -8.46 2.44
CA THR A 4 8.48 -7.04 2.54
C THR A 4 7.73 -6.78 3.84
N LEU A 5 8.12 -5.71 4.53
CA LEU A 5 7.34 -5.14 5.61
C LEU A 5 6.56 -3.93 5.08
N ILE A 6 5.25 -3.87 5.34
CA ILE A 6 4.42 -2.71 5.05
C ILE A 6 3.86 -2.15 6.36
N VAL A 7 4.26 -0.92 6.70
CA VAL A 7 3.77 -0.18 7.87
C VAL A 7 2.68 0.78 7.41
N GLY A 8 1.56 0.82 8.13
CA GLY A 8 0.37 1.57 7.73
C GLY A 8 -0.39 0.88 6.60
N ALA A 9 -0.39 -0.46 6.54
CA ALA A 9 -1.05 -1.18 5.44
C ALA A 9 -2.59 -1.03 5.44
N ASP A 10 -3.14 -0.52 6.54
CA ASP A 10 -4.55 -0.21 6.75
C ASP A 10 -5.06 1.01 5.98
N GLU A 11 -4.18 1.88 5.48
CA GLU A 11 -4.65 2.92 4.58
C GLU A 11 -4.96 2.37 3.17
N PHE A 12 -5.71 3.17 2.41
CA PHE A 12 -6.33 2.85 1.13
C PHE A 12 -5.52 1.96 0.18
N PHE A 13 -4.22 2.25 0.03
CA PHE A 13 -3.36 1.58 -0.94
C PHE A 13 -2.65 0.33 -0.38
N GLY A 14 -2.50 0.21 0.94
CA GLY A 14 -1.62 -0.77 1.56
C GLY A 14 -2.05 -2.21 1.31
N LEU A 15 -3.35 -2.48 1.44
CA LEU A 15 -3.91 -3.82 1.20
C LEU A 15 -3.78 -4.27 -0.26
N SER A 16 -4.02 -3.37 -1.22
CA SER A 16 -3.82 -3.67 -2.66
C SER A 16 -2.37 -4.01 -2.97
N LEU A 17 -1.42 -3.32 -2.34
CA LEU A 17 0.00 -3.65 -2.48
C LEU A 17 0.34 -5.03 -1.89
N CYS A 18 -0.22 -5.36 -0.72
CA CYS A 18 -0.05 -6.67 -0.08
C CYS A 18 -0.51 -7.80 -1.01
N GLU A 19 -1.73 -7.68 -1.53
CA GLU A 19 -2.31 -8.66 -2.46
C GLU A 19 -1.41 -8.87 -3.67
N ARG A 20 -0.98 -7.77 -4.28
CA ARG A 20 -0.16 -7.84 -5.47
C ARG A 20 1.20 -8.49 -5.23
N MET A 21 1.82 -8.20 -4.09
CA MET A 21 3.08 -8.82 -3.68
C MET A 21 2.92 -10.32 -3.43
N MET A 22 1.83 -10.74 -2.79
CA MET A 22 1.55 -12.15 -2.56
C MET A 22 1.29 -12.92 -3.85
N ASP A 23 0.64 -12.31 -4.83
CA ASP A 23 0.45 -12.92 -6.16
C ASP A 23 1.78 -13.19 -6.89
N GLU A 24 2.83 -12.42 -6.60
CA GLU A 24 4.20 -12.65 -7.08
C GLU A 24 5.02 -13.59 -6.17
N GLY A 25 4.42 -14.14 -5.11
CA GLY A 25 5.08 -15.07 -4.19
C GLY A 25 5.96 -14.42 -3.12
N ILE A 26 5.81 -13.10 -2.90
CA ILE A 26 6.56 -12.33 -1.89
C ILE A 26 5.90 -12.52 -0.53
N HIS A 27 6.72 -12.70 0.52
CA HIS A 27 6.22 -12.72 1.90
C HIS A 27 5.98 -11.31 2.38
N VAL A 28 4.78 -11.05 2.88
CA VAL A 28 4.33 -9.73 3.32
C VAL A 28 3.97 -9.79 4.80
N ASP A 29 4.75 -9.06 5.59
CA ASP A 29 4.38 -8.74 6.96
C ASP A 29 3.80 -7.32 7.00
N VAL A 30 2.76 -7.11 7.80
CA VAL A 30 2.14 -5.79 7.96
C VAL A 30 2.10 -5.35 9.42
N ILE A 31 2.30 -4.06 9.64
CA ILE A 31 2.00 -3.37 10.90
C ILE A 31 0.94 -2.32 10.57
N LEU A 32 -0.20 -2.38 11.25
CA LEU A 32 -1.33 -1.48 11.03
C LEU A 32 -1.23 -0.27 11.97
N ALA A 33 -1.68 0.89 11.51
CA ALA A 33 -1.95 2.02 12.38
C ALA A 33 -3.30 1.81 13.11
N GLU A 34 -3.46 2.47 14.26
CA GLU A 34 -4.75 2.50 14.96
C GLU A 34 -5.69 3.44 14.19
N THR A 35 -6.92 2.99 13.91
CA THR A 35 -7.97 3.82 13.29
C THR A 35 -9.13 4.04 14.26
N GLU A 36 -9.66 5.27 14.31
CA GLU A 36 -10.81 5.62 15.16
C GLU A 36 -12.17 5.39 14.46
N ASP A 37 -12.18 5.01 13.17
CA ASP A 37 -13.40 4.78 12.38
C ASP A 37 -13.82 3.31 12.44
N GLU A 38 -14.85 3.01 13.24
CA GLU A 38 -15.37 1.65 13.45
C GLU A 38 -15.80 0.94 12.16
N MET A 39 -16.33 1.67 11.18
CA MET A 39 -16.75 1.09 9.90
C MET A 39 -15.53 0.70 9.07
N ARG A 40 -14.51 1.58 9.00
CA ARG A 40 -13.24 1.26 8.33
C ARG A 40 -12.53 0.11 9.00
N GLN A 41 -12.51 0.08 10.33
CA GLN A 41 -11.92 -1.00 11.10
C GLN A 41 -12.59 -2.34 10.78
N MET A 42 -13.92 -2.40 10.74
CA MET A 42 -14.65 -3.61 10.38
C MET A 42 -14.28 -4.12 8.98
N TYR A 43 -14.22 -3.23 7.97
CA TYR A 43 -13.83 -3.64 6.61
C TYR A 43 -12.37 -4.11 6.53
N LEU A 44 -11.47 -3.45 7.26
CA LEU A 44 -10.07 -3.82 7.38
C LEU A 44 -9.92 -5.22 8.00
N GLU A 45 -10.59 -5.48 9.13
CA GLU A 45 -10.55 -6.77 9.83
C GLU A 45 -11.05 -7.91 8.94
N GLU A 46 -12.15 -7.73 8.21
CA GLU A 46 -12.63 -8.73 7.25
C GLU A 46 -11.57 -9.01 6.17
N ARG A 47 -10.92 -7.97 5.64
CA ARG A 47 -9.90 -8.16 4.61
C ARG A 47 -8.69 -8.89 5.16
N LEU A 48 -8.23 -8.55 6.36
CA LEU A 48 -7.12 -9.24 7.02
C LEU A 48 -7.42 -10.71 7.25
N MET A 49 -8.66 -11.07 7.58
CA MET A 49 -9.08 -12.48 7.67
C MET A 49 -8.97 -13.22 6.32
N TRP A 50 -9.25 -12.53 5.21
CA TRP A 50 -9.07 -13.09 3.87
C TRP A 50 -7.59 -13.22 3.50
N LEU A 51 -6.79 -12.18 3.71
CA LEU A 51 -5.36 -12.17 3.38
C LEU A 51 -4.58 -13.17 4.25
N GLY A 52 -4.93 -13.28 5.53
CA GLY A 52 -4.29 -14.22 6.48
C GLY A 52 -4.52 -15.70 6.16
N ARG A 53 -5.40 -16.04 5.21
CA ARG A 53 -5.49 -17.41 4.66
C ARG A 53 -4.35 -17.73 3.71
N ASN A 54 -3.69 -16.70 3.17
CA ASN A 54 -2.49 -16.86 2.36
C ASN A 54 -1.28 -17.07 3.28
N GLY A 55 -0.55 -18.17 3.08
CA GLY A 55 0.64 -18.48 3.89
C GLY A 55 1.81 -17.49 3.72
N LEU A 56 1.71 -16.55 2.78
CA LEU A 56 2.65 -15.47 2.54
C LEU A 56 2.33 -14.20 3.35
N PHE A 57 1.19 -14.13 4.05
CA PHE A 57 0.76 -12.94 4.78
C PHE A 57 0.85 -13.12 6.29
N ARG A 58 1.32 -12.09 6.99
CA ARG A 58 1.26 -12.05 8.46
C ARG A 58 1.07 -10.64 8.99
N GLN A 59 0.13 -10.47 9.91
CA GLN A 59 0.01 -9.26 10.70
C GLN A 59 0.93 -9.33 11.92
N LEU A 60 1.66 -8.25 12.19
CA LEU A 60 2.56 -8.08 13.32
C LEU A 60 2.12 -6.90 14.18
N GLU A 61 2.33 -7.01 15.49
CA GLU A 61 2.22 -5.85 16.41
C GLU A 61 3.47 -4.96 16.35
N ARG A 62 4.64 -5.56 16.06
CA ARG A 62 5.95 -4.89 16.00
C ARG A 62 6.95 -5.71 15.20
N ILE A 63 7.98 -5.04 14.67
CA ILE A 63 9.01 -5.64 13.82
C ILE A 63 9.95 -6.62 14.58
N GLY A 64 10.29 -6.31 15.84
CA GLY A 64 11.27 -7.09 16.61
C GLY A 64 12.68 -7.05 15.97
N ASP A 65 13.37 -8.19 15.92
CA ASP A 65 14.71 -8.34 15.32
C ASP A 65 14.65 -8.82 13.86
N GLN A 66 13.47 -8.85 13.25
CA GLN A 66 13.27 -9.38 11.91
C GLN A 66 13.82 -8.41 10.86
N LYS A 67 14.47 -8.96 9.82
CA LYS A 67 14.98 -8.19 8.68
C LYS A 67 14.13 -8.46 7.45
N TYR A 68 14.00 -7.44 6.63
CA TYR A 68 13.23 -7.48 5.39
C TYR A 68 14.10 -7.01 4.24
N ASP A 69 13.82 -7.55 3.05
CA ASP A 69 14.46 -7.11 1.81
C ASP A 69 13.95 -5.73 1.39
N THR A 70 12.67 -5.45 1.67
CA THR A 70 12.03 -4.16 1.41
C THR A 70 11.20 -3.73 2.63
N ILE A 71 11.27 -2.44 2.99
CA ILE A 71 10.41 -1.83 4.00
C ILE A 71 9.67 -0.67 3.34
N CYS A 72 8.34 -0.73 3.35
CA CYS A 72 7.45 0.33 2.90
C CYS A 72 6.71 0.93 4.10
N ILE A 73 6.63 2.26 4.16
CA ILE A 73 5.95 2.99 5.23
C ILE A 73 4.96 3.93 4.57
N GLN A 74 3.67 3.80 4.86
CA GLN A 74 2.69 4.80 4.41
C GLN A 74 2.87 6.08 5.22
N PHE A 75 2.77 7.23 4.55
CA PHE A 75 3.20 8.51 5.10
C PHE A 75 2.52 8.91 6.43
N ASP A 76 1.32 8.42 6.73
CA ASP A 76 0.64 8.63 8.02
C ASP A 76 0.96 7.55 9.07
N GLY A 77 1.61 6.46 8.64
CA GLY A 77 1.96 5.30 9.44
C GLY A 77 3.34 5.39 10.11
N LEU A 78 3.41 6.04 11.28
CA LEU A 78 4.37 5.69 12.35
C LEU A 78 5.88 5.99 12.06
N PRO A 79 6.77 5.90 13.07
CA PRO A 79 7.98 6.74 13.09
C PRO A 79 9.12 6.16 12.25
N LEU A 80 9.62 6.99 11.32
CA LEU A 80 10.63 6.65 10.31
C LEU A 80 12.00 6.27 10.89
N ASP A 81 12.29 6.70 12.12
CA ASP A 81 13.57 6.50 12.79
C ASP A 81 13.82 5.07 13.28
N GLN A 82 12.80 4.20 13.20
CA GLN A 82 12.90 2.80 13.61
C GLN A 82 13.33 1.85 12.48
N TYR A 83 13.44 2.35 11.25
CA TYR A 83 13.64 1.51 10.07
C TYR A 83 14.88 1.93 9.28
N ASP A 84 15.67 0.94 8.88
CA ASP A 84 16.86 1.17 8.05
C ASP A 84 16.46 1.37 6.59
N SER A 85 16.63 2.59 6.07
CA SER A 85 16.42 2.96 4.66
C SER A 85 15.04 2.62 4.08
N PRO A 86 13.93 3.02 4.71
CA PRO A 86 12.58 2.68 4.24
C PRO A 86 12.19 3.44 2.97
N TYR A 87 11.27 2.85 2.21
CA TYR A 87 10.49 3.52 1.18
C TYR A 87 9.23 4.13 1.79
N VAL A 88 9.18 5.44 1.89
CA VAL A 88 8.00 6.17 2.34
C VAL A 88 7.06 6.37 1.16
N LEU A 89 5.87 5.81 1.25
CA LEU A 89 4.81 5.92 0.27
C LEU A 89 3.99 7.18 0.58
N VAL A 90 4.09 8.19 -0.28
CA VAL A 90 3.49 9.51 -0.06
C VAL A 90 2.46 9.77 -1.15
N TYR A 91 1.19 10.01 -0.81
CA TYR A 91 0.21 10.41 -1.81
C TYR A 91 0.55 11.80 -2.38
N GLU A 92 0.27 12.04 -3.66
CA GLU A 92 0.57 13.32 -4.33
C GLU A 92 0.01 14.53 -3.57
N GLN A 93 -1.17 14.40 -2.95
CA GLN A 93 -1.78 15.46 -2.15
C GLN A 93 -0.95 15.85 -0.91
N ASP A 94 -0.20 14.90 -0.34
CA ASP A 94 0.55 15.05 0.91
C ASP A 94 2.03 15.40 0.63
N ARG A 95 2.41 15.51 -0.64
CA ARG A 95 3.76 15.86 -1.09
C ARG A 95 4.31 17.14 -0.45
N THR A 96 3.46 18.14 -0.28
CA THR A 96 3.85 19.42 0.34
C THR A 96 4.14 19.25 1.83
N GLU A 97 3.42 18.37 2.51
CA GLU A 97 3.60 18.08 3.94
C GLU A 97 4.86 17.25 4.14
N TRP A 98 5.07 16.20 3.33
CA TRP A 98 6.33 15.46 3.27
C TRP A 98 7.54 16.37 3.02
N GLY A 99 7.39 17.40 2.19
CA GLY A 99 8.44 18.38 1.91
C GLY A 99 8.89 19.16 3.15
N LYS A 100 8.01 19.36 4.14
CA LYS A 100 8.26 20.12 5.37
C LYS A 100 8.83 19.27 6.50
N MET A 101 8.69 17.95 6.43
CA MET A 101 9.17 17.05 7.48
C MET A 101 10.70 16.99 7.57
N LYS A 102 11.21 16.89 8.79
CA LYS A 102 12.63 16.67 9.07
C LYS A 102 12.97 15.19 8.82
N LYS A 103 13.86 14.93 7.87
CA LYS A 103 14.24 13.58 7.42
C LYS A 103 15.57 13.18 8.03
N SER A 104 15.77 11.88 8.31
CA SER A 104 17.07 11.38 8.77
C SER A 104 18.09 11.30 7.63
N GLY A 105 17.60 11.14 6.38
CA GLY A 105 18.38 11.19 5.15
C GLY A 105 18.63 9.82 4.51
N SER A 106 18.29 8.72 5.19
CA SER A 106 18.29 7.36 4.63
C SER A 106 16.97 6.98 3.97
N GLU A 107 15.87 7.70 4.27
CA GLU A 107 14.55 7.39 3.71
C GLU A 107 14.44 7.81 2.25
N LYS A 108 13.73 7.00 1.47
CA LYS A 108 13.40 7.28 0.07
C LYS A 108 11.91 7.46 -0.05
N ALA A 109 11.45 8.56 -0.64
CA ALA A 109 10.05 8.79 -0.89
C ALA A 109 9.64 8.28 -2.27
N VAL A 110 8.54 7.53 -2.34
CA VAL A 110 7.84 7.22 -3.57
C VAL A 110 6.52 7.99 -3.56
N ILE A 111 6.40 8.95 -4.48
CA ILE A 111 5.19 9.74 -4.65
C ILE A 111 4.19 8.91 -5.47
N LEU A 112 3.08 8.57 -4.82
CA LEU A 112 1.96 7.84 -5.40
C LEU A 112 1.01 8.82 -6.09
N PRO A 113 0.58 8.55 -7.33
CA PRO A 113 -0.38 9.41 -8.01
C PRO A 113 -1.76 9.32 -7.37
N LYS A 114 -2.67 10.21 -7.80
CA LYS A 114 -4.10 10.07 -7.49
C LYS A 114 -4.59 8.71 -7.99
N MET A 115 -5.42 8.07 -7.18
CA MET A 115 -5.94 6.75 -7.49
C MET A 115 -7.36 6.56 -6.95
N TYR A 116 -8.07 5.63 -7.59
CA TYR A 116 -9.42 5.24 -7.25
C TYR A 116 -9.51 3.72 -7.19
N GLY A 117 -10.41 3.21 -6.35
CA GLY A 117 -10.51 1.79 -6.12
C GLY A 117 -11.61 1.44 -5.14
N PRO A 118 -11.69 0.17 -4.71
CA PRO A 118 -12.79 -0.32 -3.88
C PRO A 118 -12.96 0.41 -2.54
N TRP A 119 -11.87 0.99 -2.02
CA TRP A 119 -11.78 1.59 -0.69
C TRP A 119 -12.01 3.12 -0.67
N LYS A 120 -12.14 3.76 -1.85
CA LYS A 120 -12.32 5.21 -2.02
C LYS A 120 -12.93 5.46 -3.39
N GLU A 121 -14.20 5.84 -3.38
CA GLU A 121 -14.96 6.19 -4.60
C GLU A 121 -14.66 7.60 -5.12
N GLU A 122 -13.58 8.25 -4.65
CA GLU A 122 -13.21 9.58 -5.15
C GLU A 122 -13.03 9.53 -6.67
N THR A 123 -13.58 10.57 -7.31
CA THR A 123 -14.08 10.61 -8.67
C THR A 123 -13.06 10.07 -9.68
N GLU A 124 -13.48 9.09 -10.48
CA GLU A 124 -12.77 8.41 -11.60
C GLU A 124 -12.14 9.36 -12.65
N GLU A 125 -12.32 10.67 -12.53
CA GLU A 125 -12.00 11.64 -13.56
C GLU A 125 -10.49 11.87 -13.71
N ASP A 126 -9.71 11.81 -12.62
CA ASP A 126 -8.29 12.23 -12.61
C ASP A 126 -7.29 11.21 -11.98
N GLY A 127 -7.72 9.98 -11.68
CA GLY A 127 -6.89 8.98 -10.98
C GLY A 127 -6.59 7.71 -11.77
N PHE A 128 -5.58 6.95 -11.32
CA PHE A 128 -5.29 5.60 -11.79
C PHE A 128 -6.04 4.55 -10.95
N TYR A 129 -6.38 3.41 -11.56
CA TYR A 129 -6.95 2.32 -10.79
C TYR A 129 -5.89 1.75 -9.83
N THR A 130 -6.26 1.51 -8.56
CA THR A 130 -5.31 1.13 -7.50
C THR A 130 -4.41 -0.06 -7.87
N ASP A 131 -4.95 -1.06 -8.57
CA ASP A 131 -4.15 -2.24 -8.95
C ASP A 131 -3.05 -1.88 -9.95
N ASP A 132 -3.29 -0.94 -10.87
CA ASP A 132 -2.26 -0.46 -11.82
C ASP A 132 -1.13 0.27 -11.07
N VAL A 133 -1.47 1.01 -10.01
CA VAL A 133 -0.49 1.69 -9.15
C VAL A 133 0.32 0.68 -8.35
N ALA A 134 -0.33 -0.34 -7.76
CA ALA A 134 0.33 -1.40 -7.00
C ALA A 134 1.29 -2.21 -7.89
N ASP A 135 0.88 -2.49 -9.13
CA ASP A 135 1.69 -3.13 -10.17
C ASP A 135 3.00 -2.38 -10.44
N GLU A 136 2.89 -1.07 -10.68
CA GLU A 136 4.06 -0.26 -11.03
C GLU A 136 4.94 0.02 -9.81
N LEU A 137 4.35 0.16 -8.61
CA LEU A 137 5.14 0.24 -7.39
C LEU A 137 5.93 -1.05 -7.17
N LEU A 138 5.30 -2.22 -7.35
CA LEU A 138 5.99 -3.49 -7.18
C LEU A 138 7.15 -3.62 -8.17
N ARG A 139 6.94 -3.27 -9.44
CA ARG A 139 8.02 -3.26 -10.45
C ARG A 139 9.17 -2.35 -10.04
N PHE A 140 8.86 -1.14 -9.56
CA PHE A 140 9.86 -0.22 -9.02
C PHE A 140 10.62 -0.82 -7.82
N LEU A 141 9.90 -1.43 -6.88
CA LEU A 141 10.47 -2.06 -5.69
C LEU A 141 11.25 -3.33 -6.00
N LEU A 142 11.07 -3.97 -7.16
CA LEU A 142 11.87 -5.12 -7.57
C LEU A 142 13.05 -4.73 -8.48
N GLU A 143 13.10 -3.49 -8.96
CA GLU A 143 14.13 -3.07 -9.91
C GLU A 143 15.52 -3.07 -9.24
N PRO A 144 16.52 -3.81 -9.76
CA PRO A 144 17.87 -3.90 -9.14
C PRO A 144 18.67 -2.59 -9.17
N SER A 145 18.23 -1.61 -9.95
CA SER A 145 18.89 -0.32 -10.13
C SER A 145 18.41 0.74 -9.13
N ARG A 146 17.29 0.48 -8.43
CA ARG A 146 16.58 1.45 -7.56
C ARG A 146 17.45 2.05 -6.46
N ASP A 147 18.42 1.28 -5.96
CA ASP A 147 19.32 1.70 -4.89
C ASP A 147 20.60 2.38 -5.35
N LYS A 148 20.90 2.35 -6.65
CA LYS A 148 22.07 3.00 -7.24
C LYS A 148 21.86 4.48 -7.53
N SER A 149 20.60 4.94 -7.46
CA SER A 149 20.23 6.33 -7.62
C SER A 149 20.48 7.11 -6.33
N ASN A 150 21.14 8.27 -6.44
CA ASN A 150 21.24 9.22 -5.34
C ASN A 150 19.91 9.98 -5.09
N ASN A 151 18.85 9.70 -5.86
CA ASN A 151 17.55 10.34 -5.64
C ASN A 151 16.91 9.81 -4.36
N GLN A 152 16.47 10.74 -3.51
CA GLN A 152 15.66 10.45 -2.33
C GLN A 152 14.16 10.55 -2.61
N ILE A 153 13.75 11.01 -3.80
CA ILE A 153 12.35 11.19 -4.17
C ILE A 153 12.14 10.61 -5.57
N PHE A 154 11.15 9.73 -5.69
CA PHE A 154 10.75 9.05 -6.92
C PHE A 154 9.29 9.38 -7.20
N ASN A 155 8.97 9.85 -8.40
CA ASN A 155 7.58 10.02 -8.82
C ASN A 155 7.17 8.77 -9.59
N LEU A 156 6.23 8.00 -9.04
CA LEU A 156 5.82 6.74 -9.66
C LEU A 156 5.13 7.01 -11.00
N GLN A 157 5.70 6.49 -12.08
CA GLN A 157 5.13 6.62 -13.42
C GLN A 157 4.20 5.44 -13.67
N VAL A 158 2.89 5.68 -13.62
CA VAL A 158 1.89 4.61 -13.78
C VAL A 158 1.45 4.51 -15.23
N THR A 159 1.54 3.31 -15.80
CA THR A 159 0.95 3.00 -17.10
C THR A 159 -0.45 2.46 -16.88
N GLN A 160 -1.47 3.15 -17.41
CA GLN A 160 -2.84 2.67 -17.33
C GLN A 160 -2.98 1.37 -18.13
N LYS A 161 -3.31 0.28 -17.43
CA LYS A 161 -3.60 -1.05 -18.00
C LYS A 161 -5.08 -1.36 -17.89
N THR A 162 -5.69 -0.96 -16.78
CA THR A 162 -7.10 -1.21 -16.51
C THR A 162 -7.96 -0.07 -17.07
N SER A 163 -8.91 -0.42 -17.93
CA SER A 163 -9.91 0.53 -18.44
C SER A 163 -10.90 0.94 -17.34
N LYS A 164 -11.60 2.08 -17.50
CA LYS A 164 -12.57 2.54 -16.50
C LYS A 164 -13.73 1.55 -16.32
N GLU A 165 -14.20 0.94 -17.40
CA GLU A 165 -15.27 -0.07 -17.40
C GLU A 165 -14.82 -1.37 -16.71
N GLU A 166 -13.58 -1.78 -16.93
CA GLU A 166 -13.00 -2.93 -16.26
C GLU A 166 -12.81 -2.66 -14.77
N ALA A 167 -12.28 -1.49 -14.40
CA ALA A 167 -12.11 -1.08 -13.01
C ALA A 167 -13.45 -1.07 -12.26
N LYS A 168 -14.52 -0.54 -12.88
CA LYS A 168 -15.89 -0.61 -12.33
C LYS A 168 -16.33 -2.03 -12.03
N THR A 169 -16.09 -2.95 -12.96
CA THR A 169 -16.44 -4.36 -12.81
C THR A 169 -15.68 -4.98 -11.64
N LYS A 170 -14.36 -4.76 -11.58
CA LYS A 170 -13.50 -5.25 -10.49
C LYS A 170 -13.92 -4.68 -9.13
N ILE A 171 -14.26 -3.39 -9.05
CA ILE A 171 -14.74 -2.75 -7.81
C ILE A 171 -16.07 -3.37 -7.36
N VAL A 172 -17.00 -3.62 -8.28
CA VAL A 172 -18.29 -4.26 -7.95
C VAL A 172 -18.08 -5.71 -7.47
N GLU A 173 -17.24 -6.48 -8.16
CA GLU A 173 -16.91 -7.85 -7.76
C GLU A 173 -16.21 -7.89 -6.42
N TRP A 174 -15.26 -6.97 -6.20
CA TRP A 174 -14.58 -6.78 -4.93
C TRP A 174 -15.63 -6.58 -3.83
N LYS A 175 -16.51 -5.58 -3.96
CA LYS A 175 -17.57 -5.31 -2.96
C LYS A 175 -18.47 -6.51 -2.68
N ARG A 176 -18.81 -7.30 -3.72
CA ARG A 176 -19.62 -8.52 -3.56
C ARG A 176 -18.93 -9.59 -2.72
N GLN A 177 -17.61 -9.70 -2.76
CA GLN A 177 -16.87 -10.66 -1.93
C GLN A 177 -16.97 -10.34 -0.42
N PHE A 178 -17.37 -9.12 -0.07
CA PHE A 178 -17.56 -8.64 1.30
C PHE A 178 -19.05 -8.44 1.65
N SER A 179 -19.99 -8.99 0.86
CA SER A 179 -21.44 -8.73 1.02
C SER A 179 -22.08 -9.30 2.28
N SER A 180 -21.33 -10.00 3.14
CA SER A 180 -21.83 -10.35 4.49
C SER A 180 -22.24 -9.10 5.31
N ILE A 181 -21.66 -7.94 4.97
CA ILE A 181 -21.99 -6.62 5.52
C ILE A 181 -23.04 -5.87 4.67
N PHE A 182 -22.95 -5.94 3.33
CA PHE A 182 -23.82 -5.18 2.42
C PHE A 182 -25.27 -5.68 2.36
N ASP A 183 -25.58 -6.89 2.82
CA ASP A 183 -26.96 -7.40 2.89
C ASP A 183 -27.74 -6.92 4.13
N LYS A 184 -27.14 -6.12 5.03
CA LYS A 184 -27.77 -5.65 6.28
C LYS A 184 -28.16 -4.17 6.33
N TYR A 185 -27.88 -3.38 5.28
CA TYR A 185 -28.25 -1.96 5.22
C TYR A 185 -28.90 -1.58 3.89
#